data_AF-A0A743FU58-F1
#
_entry.id   AF-A0A743FU58-F1
#
_cell.length_a   1.000
_cell.length_b   1.000
_cell.length_c   1.000
_cell.angle_alpha   90.00
_cell.angle_beta   90.00
_cell.angle_gamma   90.00
#
_symmetry.space_group_name_H-M   'P 1'
#
loop_
_entity.id
_entity.type
_entity.pdbx_description
1 polymer ?
#
loop_
_entity_poly.entity_id
_entity_poly.type
_entity_poly.pdbx_seq_one_letter_code
_entity_poly.pdbx_strand_id
1 'polypeptide(L)'
;MSSFITKHCNEEVTIDPLSRRETKAEMTTPKFELFGETYMFVETFSSTVISPLPSTDQVWVKTDTGDETQIPAFGITFRKSHKICKYELRQYRVNGSFSVFKDALIVNATTGEYEVNLNRKTIIIPAFLTVLFPNASMAFYYRAMPVPKFFSTIFILLCCIAVISFFVLPWGFKSGYVFDEHKYMWLTYFSSRLGSFTCIKWIKRRSQRFDNALRSVIKSIQF
;
A
#
# COMPACT_ATOMS: atom_id res chain seq x y z
N MET A 1 -42.64 -39.94 -29.61
CA MET A 1 -41.81 -38.76 -29.24
C MET A 1 -41.65 -38.76 -27.73
N SER A 2 -40.44 -39.06 -27.25
CA SER A 2 -40.11 -39.25 -25.83
C SER A 2 -39.76 -37.92 -25.17
N SER A 3 -40.45 -37.55 -24.08
CA SER A 3 -40.07 -36.42 -23.24
C SER A 3 -39.04 -36.87 -22.21
N PHE A 4 -37.82 -36.35 -22.29
CA PHE A 4 -36.82 -36.50 -21.24
C PHE A 4 -36.84 -35.29 -20.32
N ILE A 5 -37.21 -35.53 -19.07
CA ILE A 5 -37.10 -34.61 -17.94
C ILE A 5 -35.61 -34.44 -17.61
N THR A 6 -35.04 -33.27 -17.86
CA THR A 6 -33.68 -32.94 -17.42
C THR A 6 -33.73 -32.36 -16.01
N LYS A 7 -33.25 -33.15 -15.03
CA LYS A 7 -33.00 -32.72 -13.66
C LYS A 7 -32.01 -31.55 -13.65
N HIS A 8 -32.38 -30.47 -12.96
CA HIS A 8 -31.48 -29.41 -12.55
C HIS A 8 -30.48 -30.00 -11.54
N CYS A 9 -29.24 -30.26 -11.97
CA CYS A 9 -28.15 -30.50 -11.02
C CYS A 9 -27.73 -29.13 -10.48
N ASN A 10 -28.17 -28.82 -9.26
CA ASN A 10 -27.45 -27.89 -8.42
C ASN A 10 -26.10 -28.56 -8.10
N GLU A 11 -25.04 -28.16 -8.81
CA GLU A 11 -23.69 -28.32 -8.28
C GLU A 11 -23.61 -27.41 -7.05
N GLU A 12 -23.98 -27.97 -5.90
CA GLU A 12 -23.36 -27.59 -4.64
C GLU A 12 -21.86 -27.83 -4.82
N VAL A 13 -21.15 -26.77 -5.24
CA VAL A 13 -19.70 -26.67 -5.09
C VAL A 13 -19.47 -26.74 -3.59
N THR A 14 -19.29 -27.97 -3.14
CA THR A 14 -18.87 -28.32 -1.79
C THR A 14 -17.51 -27.67 -1.65
N ILE A 15 -17.47 -26.52 -0.99
CA ILE A 15 -16.23 -25.85 -0.63
C ILE A 15 -15.49 -26.83 0.25
N ASP A 16 -14.50 -27.48 -0.34
CA ASP A 16 -13.67 -28.48 0.30
C ASP A 16 -13.12 -27.87 1.61
N PRO A 17 -13.33 -28.51 2.79
CA PRO A 17 -12.79 -28.03 4.06
C PRO A 17 -11.25 -27.94 4.07
N LEU A 18 -10.60 -28.46 3.03
CA LEU A 18 -9.16 -28.40 2.78
C LEU A 18 -8.61 -27.00 2.46
N SER A 19 -9.45 -25.97 2.20
CA SER A 19 -8.96 -24.58 2.11
C SER A 19 -8.54 -23.99 3.46
N ARG A 20 -8.74 -24.73 4.56
CA ARG A 20 -8.28 -24.42 5.92
C ARG A 20 -7.13 -25.32 6.34
N ARG A 21 -6.16 -25.57 5.47
CA ARG A 21 -4.79 -25.89 5.92
C ARG A 21 -4.02 -24.59 6.04
N GLU A 22 -4.44 -23.76 7.00
CA GLU A 22 -3.50 -22.87 7.67
C GLU A 22 -2.41 -23.80 8.21
N THR A 23 -1.21 -23.71 7.65
CA THR A 23 -0.09 -24.50 8.15
C THR A 23 0.10 -24.11 9.62
N LYS A 24 0.50 -25.00 10.51
CA LYS A 24 0.71 -24.66 11.94
C LYS A 24 1.59 -23.41 12.16
N ALA A 25 2.43 -23.05 11.18
CA ALA A 25 3.23 -21.82 11.15
C ALA A 25 2.43 -20.54 10.80
N GLU A 26 1.35 -20.67 10.04
CA GLU A 26 0.46 -19.57 9.61
C GLU A 26 -0.50 -19.12 10.73
N MET A 27 -0.83 -20.02 11.66
CA MET A 27 -1.63 -19.71 12.85
C MET A 27 -0.88 -18.90 13.92
N THR A 28 0.46 -18.96 13.93
CA THR A 28 1.32 -18.29 14.93
C THR A 28 1.85 -16.94 14.47
N THR A 29 1.73 -16.62 13.18
CA THR A 29 2.24 -15.37 12.63
C THR A 29 1.36 -14.17 12.99
N PRO A 30 1.95 -13.04 13.46
CA PRO A 30 1.20 -11.85 13.81
C PRO A 30 0.37 -11.30 12.65
N LYS A 31 -0.92 -11.07 12.90
CA LYS A 31 -1.87 -10.52 11.94
C LYS A 31 -2.47 -9.21 12.43
N PHE A 32 -2.84 -8.34 11.50
CA PHE A 32 -3.65 -7.16 11.79
C PHE A 32 -4.74 -6.95 10.76
N GLU A 33 -5.84 -6.38 11.21
CA GLU A 33 -6.95 -6.00 10.36
C GLU A 33 -6.96 -4.48 10.21
N LEU A 34 -6.98 -4.01 8.97
CA LEU A 34 -7.11 -2.59 8.69
C LEU A 34 -7.87 -2.37 7.41
N PHE A 35 -8.81 -1.41 7.43
CA PHE A 35 -9.61 -1.02 6.27
C PHE A 35 -10.43 -2.15 5.63
N GLY A 36 -10.85 -3.12 6.44
CA GLY A 36 -11.63 -4.28 5.98
C GLY A 36 -10.77 -5.36 5.31
N GLU A 37 -9.45 -5.30 5.43
CA GLU A 37 -8.54 -6.32 4.93
C GLU A 37 -7.66 -6.86 6.06
N THR A 38 -7.30 -8.14 5.97
CA THR A 38 -6.42 -8.81 6.93
C THR A 38 -5.03 -8.91 6.34
N TYR A 39 -4.02 -8.56 7.13
CA TYR A 39 -2.62 -8.58 6.76
C TYR A 39 -1.84 -9.51 7.67
N MET A 40 -0.91 -10.24 7.08
CA MET A 40 -0.07 -11.21 7.79
C MET A 40 1.33 -11.22 7.20
N PHE A 41 2.34 -11.17 8.07
CA PHE A 41 3.72 -11.43 7.67
C PHE A 41 3.99 -12.93 7.75
N VAL A 42 4.56 -13.50 6.69
CA VAL A 42 4.97 -14.91 6.65
C VAL A 42 6.45 -14.97 6.37
N GLU A 43 7.21 -15.66 7.23
CA GLU A 43 8.64 -15.86 7.00
C GLU A 43 8.83 -16.73 5.77
N THR A 44 9.62 -16.25 4.81
CA THR A 44 9.93 -16.97 3.57
C THR A 44 11.37 -17.39 3.49
N PHE A 45 12.24 -16.80 4.33
CA PHE A 45 13.67 -17.03 4.30
C PHE A 45 14.28 -16.74 5.66
N SER A 46 15.14 -17.64 6.14
CA SER A 46 16.00 -17.45 7.30
C SER A 46 17.39 -17.99 6.99
N SER A 47 18.43 -17.26 7.37
CA SER A 47 19.82 -17.67 7.14
C SER A 47 20.81 -16.96 8.05
N THR A 48 22.06 -17.41 8.04
CA THR A 48 23.16 -16.78 8.77
C THR A 48 24.09 -16.01 7.84
N VAL A 49 24.46 -14.79 8.22
CA VAL A 49 25.37 -13.93 7.46
C VAL A 49 26.79 -14.47 7.50
N ILE A 50 27.40 -14.67 6.32
CA ILE A 50 28.79 -15.09 6.17
C ILE A 50 29.70 -13.88 6.05
N SER A 51 29.32 -12.93 5.19
CA SER A 51 30.10 -11.74 4.89
C SER A 51 29.18 -10.60 4.41
N PRO A 52 29.18 -9.43 5.08
CA PRO A 52 28.52 -8.24 4.57
C PRO A 52 29.35 -7.62 3.42
N LEU A 53 28.70 -7.10 2.38
CA LEU A 53 29.32 -6.30 1.31
C LEU A 53 28.80 -4.86 1.40
N PRO A 54 29.46 -3.99 2.20
CA PRO A 54 28.98 -2.62 2.42
C PRO A 54 28.94 -1.77 1.15
N SER A 55 29.82 -2.06 0.18
CA SER A 55 29.93 -1.30 -1.07
C SER A 55 28.75 -1.50 -2.03
N THR A 56 28.00 -2.60 -1.90
CA THR A 56 26.90 -2.95 -2.82
C THR A 56 25.55 -3.08 -2.12
N ASP A 57 25.45 -2.74 -0.83
CA ASP A 57 24.24 -2.95 0.00
C ASP A 57 23.71 -4.40 -0.08
N GLN A 58 24.64 -5.36 -0.17
CA GLN A 58 24.34 -6.79 -0.27
C GLN A 58 25.02 -7.56 0.85
N VAL A 59 24.50 -8.75 1.14
CA VAL A 59 25.03 -9.64 2.17
C VAL A 59 25.11 -11.06 1.61
N TRP A 60 26.27 -11.69 1.79
CA TRP A 60 26.41 -13.13 1.59
C TRP A 60 25.89 -13.87 2.80
N VAL A 61 25.02 -14.83 2.53
CA VAL A 61 24.35 -15.59 3.57
C VAL A 61 24.40 -17.08 3.29
N LYS A 62 24.39 -17.86 4.35
CA LYS A 62 24.35 -19.32 4.35
C LYS A 62 23.04 -19.79 4.95
N THR A 63 22.27 -20.53 4.17
CA THR A 63 21.05 -21.20 4.64
C THR A 63 21.41 -22.40 5.51
N ASP A 64 20.44 -22.91 6.26
CA ASP A 64 20.63 -24.09 7.11
C ASP A 64 20.94 -25.36 6.31
N THR A 65 20.56 -25.41 5.03
CA THR A 65 20.91 -26.47 4.07
C THR A 65 22.34 -26.37 3.56
N GLY A 66 23.05 -25.29 3.89
CA GLY A 66 24.43 -25.05 3.49
C GLY A 66 24.60 -24.25 2.20
N ASP A 67 23.50 -23.89 1.52
CA ASP A 67 23.54 -23.10 0.30
C ASP A 67 23.92 -21.64 0.59
N GLU A 68 24.84 -21.11 -0.22
CA GLU A 68 25.34 -19.74 -0.10
C GLU A 68 24.72 -18.87 -1.19
N THR A 69 24.11 -17.75 -0.79
CA THR A 69 23.45 -16.82 -1.72
C THR A 69 23.71 -15.37 -1.32
N GLN A 70 23.56 -14.46 -2.27
CA GLN A 70 23.59 -13.02 -2.01
C GLN A 70 22.17 -12.46 -1.94
N ILE A 71 21.94 -11.60 -0.96
CA ILE A 71 20.67 -10.90 -0.81
C ILE A 71 20.87 -9.40 -0.54
N PRO A 72 19.95 -8.54 -0.99
CA PRO A 72 19.98 -7.12 -0.66
C PRO A 72 19.76 -6.90 0.84
N ALA A 73 20.55 -6.01 1.44
CA ALA A 73 20.46 -5.63 2.85
C ALA A 73 19.41 -4.54 3.11
N PHE A 74 19.03 -3.79 2.07
CA PHE A 74 18.09 -2.67 2.15
C PHE A 74 18.49 -1.63 3.21
N GLY A 75 19.79 -1.35 3.33
CA GLY A 75 20.33 -0.39 4.31
C GLY A 75 20.40 -0.88 5.76
N ILE A 76 20.02 -2.14 6.06
CA ILE A 76 20.22 -2.72 7.39
C ILE A 76 21.67 -3.15 7.55
N THR A 77 22.26 -2.87 8.72
CA THR A 77 23.64 -3.26 9.00
C THR A 77 23.70 -4.71 9.47
N PHE A 78 24.38 -5.56 8.70
CA PHE A 78 24.65 -6.95 9.07
C PHE A 78 26.14 -7.16 9.39
N ARG A 79 26.43 -8.04 10.36
CA ARG A 79 27.79 -8.54 10.61
C ARG A 79 27.83 -10.05 10.39
N LYS A 80 29.03 -10.58 10.26
CA LYS A 80 29.25 -12.03 10.22
C LYS A 80 28.56 -12.70 11.41
N SER A 81 27.94 -13.84 11.16
CA SER A 81 27.15 -14.64 12.10
C SER A 81 25.82 -14.04 12.54
N HIS A 82 25.39 -12.87 12.03
CA HIS A 82 24.04 -12.39 12.29
C HIS A 82 23.00 -13.28 11.62
N LYS A 83 21.84 -13.42 12.25
CA LYS A 83 20.68 -14.10 11.68
C LYS A 83 19.83 -13.09 10.92
N ILE A 84 19.52 -13.39 9.67
CA ILE A 84 18.62 -12.62 8.83
C ILE A 84 17.34 -13.41 8.58
N CYS A 85 16.21 -12.73 8.70
CA CYS A 85 14.90 -13.25 8.32
C CYS A 85 14.27 -12.33 7.27
N LYS A 86 13.60 -12.90 6.29
CA LYS A 86 12.75 -12.17 5.35
C LYS A 86 11.32 -12.66 5.44
N TYR A 87 10.41 -11.71 5.29
CA TYR A 87 9.00 -11.97 5.34
C TYR A 87 8.31 -11.41 4.09
N GLU A 88 7.31 -12.14 3.61
CA GLU A 88 6.33 -11.62 2.67
C GLU A 88 5.11 -11.09 3.44
N LEU A 89 4.49 -10.04 2.90
CA LEU A 89 3.23 -9.54 3.41
C LEU A 89 2.09 -10.15 2.57
N ARG A 90 1.24 -10.95 3.21
CA ARG A 90 0.01 -11.46 2.62
C ARG A 90 -1.16 -10.55 3.01
N GLN A 91 -2.00 -10.24 2.03
CA GLN A 91 -3.19 -9.41 2.18
C GLN A 91 -4.40 -10.24 1.76
N TYR A 92 -5.32 -10.48 2.68
CA TYR A 92 -6.57 -11.20 2.46
C TYR A 92 -7.73 -10.21 2.44
N ARG A 93 -8.52 -10.27 1.37
CA ARG A 93 -9.71 -9.44 1.19
C ARG A 93 -10.97 -10.19 1.57
N VAL A 94 -12.00 -9.44 1.97
CA VAL A 94 -13.32 -9.97 2.33
C VAL A 94 -13.94 -10.84 1.23
N ASN A 95 -13.66 -10.53 -0.05
CA ASN A 95 -14.17 -11.28 -1.20
C ASN A 95 -13.40 -12.58 -1.49
N GLY A 96 -12.52 -13.03 -0.58
CA GLY A 96 -11.72 -14.25 -0.74
C GLY A 96 -10.50 -14.10 -1.65
N SER A 97 -10.30 -12.96 -2.30
CA SER A 97 -9.07 -12.71 -3.08
C SER A 97 -7.89 -12.41 -2.16
N PHE A 98 -6.69 -12.81 -2.57
CA PHE A 98 -5.47 -12.55 -1.82
C PHE A 98 -4.43 -11.84 -2.70
N SER A 99 -3.52 -11.10 -2.06
CA SER A 99 -2.39 -10.44 -2.70
C SER A 99 -1.14 -10.69 -1.88
N VAL A 100 0.00 -10.93 -2.54
CA VAL A 100 1.27 -11.25 -1.89
C VAL A 100 2.30 -10.20 -2.29
N PHE A 101 2.97 -9.62 -1.30
CA PHE A 101 4.08 -8.71 -1.47
C PHE A 101 5.36 -9.41 -0.98
N LYS A 102 6.16 -9.89 -1.94
CA LYS A 102 7.44 -10.57 -1.68
C LYS A 102 8.47 -9.59 -1.12
N ASP A 103 9.41 -10.11 -0.32
CA ASP A 103 10.49 -9.36 0.33
C ASP A 103 9.99 -8.07 1.03
N ALA A 104 8.81 -8.13 1.64
CA ALA A 104 8.12 -6.97 2.22
C ALA A 104 8.80 -6.46 3.50
N LEU A 105 9.48 -7.33 4.23
CA LEU A 105 10.18 -7.03 5.46
C LEU A 105 11.47 -7.83 5.51
N ILE A 106 12.56 -7.16 5.81
CA ILE A 106 13.85 -7.76 6.12
C ILE A 106 14.21 -7.43 7.57
N VAL A 107 14.72 -8.42 8.30
CA VAL A 107 15.01 -8.29 9.73
C VAL A 107 16.37 -8.89 10.03
N ASN A 108 17.15 -8.15 10.80
CA ASN A 108 18.31 -8.65 11.50
C ASN A 108 17.85 -9.19 12.85
N ALA A 109 17.56 -10.49 12.92
CA ALA A 109 17.04 -11.12 14.13
C ALA A 109 18.01 -11.05 15.30
N THR A 110 19.31 -10.90 15.04
CA THR A 110 20.32 -10.74 16.10
C THR A 110 20.27 -9.36 16.77
N THR A 111 19.99 -8.28 16.03
CA THR A 111 19.95 -6.91 16.58
C THR A 111 18.53 -6.36 16.79
N GLY A 112 17.53 -6.99 16.18
CA GLY A 112 16.16 -6.48 16.11
C GLY A 112 15.96 -5.33 15.12
N GLU A 113 16.99 -4.95 14.35
CA GLU A 113 16.85 -3.95 13.28
C GLU A 113 16.04 -4.53 12.11
N TYR A 114 15.14 -3.72 11.54
CA TYR A 114 14.31 -4.14 10.42
C TYR A 114 14.07 -2.99 9.43
N GLU A 115 13.75 -3.35 8.20
CA GLU A 115 13.37 -2.42 7.14
C GLU A 115 12.16 -2.96 6.36
N VAL A 116 11.20 -2.07 6.10
CA VAL A 116 9.95 -2.41 5.38
C VAL A 116 10.09 -2.02 3.92
N ASN A 117 10.36 -3.01 3.06
CA ASN A 117 10.50 -2.82 1.62
C ASN A 117 9.15 -3.03 0.89
N LEU A 118 8.17 -2.18 1.20
CA LEU A 118 6.90 -2.15 0.49
C LEU A 118 6.86 -1.04 -0.55
N ASN A 119 6.48 -1.39 -1.77
CA ASN A 119 6.35 -0.43 -2.87
C ASN A 119 5.36 0.69 -2.51
N ARG A 120 5.77 1.95 -2.71
CA ARG A 120 4.97 3.14 -2.42
C ARG A 120 4.42 3.75 -3.72
N LYS A 121 3.20 4.26 -3.66
CA LYS A 121 2.58 5.09 -4.69
C LYS A 121 2.55 6.54 -4.24
N THR A 122 2.67 7.43 -5.21
CA THR A 122 2.64 8.89 -5.01
C THR A 122 1.37 9.47 -5.62
N ILE A 123 0.70 10.36 -4.89
CA ILE A 123 -0.37 11.21 -5.40
C ILE A 123 0.11 12.64 -5.34
N ILE A 124 0.03 13.33 -6.46
CA ILE A 124 0.50 14.71 -6.61
C ILE A 124 -0.70 15.58 -7.00
N ILE A 125 -0.85 16.70 -6.30
CA ILE A 125 -1.73 17.80 -6.73
C ILE A 125 -0.92 18.66 -7.70
N PRO A 126 -1.40 18.88 -8.94
CA PRO A 126 -0.76 19.77 -9.90
C PRO A 126 -0.47 21.19 -9.36
N ALA A 127 0.64 21.79 -9.78
CA ALA A 127 1.18 23.03 -9.21
C ALA A 127 0.24 24.26 -9.30
N PHE A 128 -0.58 24.37 -10.35
CA PHE A 128 -1.58 25.44 -10.47
C PHE A 128 -2.71 25.33 -9.42
N LEU A 129 -2.81 24.20 -8.72
CA LEU A 129 -3.68 24.00 -7.55
C LEU A 129 -2.94 24.19 -6.22
N THR A 130 -1.64 24.53 -6.19
CA THR A 130 -0.84 24.58 -4.95
C THR A 130 -0.34 25.99 -4.57
N VAL A 131 -0.61 27.03 -5.36
CA VAL A 131 -0.31 28.46 -5.07
C VAL A 131 -0.58 28.90 -3.61
N LEU A 132 -1.59 28.37 -2.91
CA LEU A 132 -1.90 28.73 -1.52
C LEU A 132 -1.26 27.79 -0.47
N PHE A 133 -0.84 26.58 -0.83
CA PHE A 133 -0.37 25.55 0.11
C PHE A 133 0.74 24.66 -0.50
N PRO A 134 1.99 25.12 -0.55
CA PRO A 134 3.09 24.40 -1.22
C PRO A 134 3.44 23.05 -0.56
N ASN A 135 3.35 22.94 0.77
CA ASN A 135 3.77 21.74 1.52
C ASN A 135 2.76 20.57 1.49
N ALA A 136 1.60 20.75 0.84
CA ALA A 136 0.52 19.77 0.83
C ALA A 136 0.29 19.13 -0.55
N SER A 137 1.17 19.39 -1.51
CA SER A 137 1.03 18.97 -2.90
C SER A 137 1.25 17.48 -3.14
N MET A 138 1.81 16.74 -2.19
CA MET A 138 2.16 15.33 -2.39
C MET A 138 1.76 14.46 -1.20
N ALA A 139 1.30 13.24 -1.47
CA ALA A 139 1.14 12.17 -0.50
C ALA A 139 1.73 10.87 -1.03
N PHE A 140 2.43 10.16 -0.14
CA PHE A 140 2.91 8.80 -0.38
C PHE A 140 2.05 7.82 0.42
N TYR A 141 1.77 6.67 -0.18
CA TYR A 141 1.08 5.58 0.50
C TYR A 141 1.56 4.23 -0.02
N TYR A 142 1.50 3.20 0.81
CA TYR A 142 1.90 1.85 0.41
C TYR A 142 0.92 1.27 -0.61
N ARG A 143 1.44 0.59 -1.64
CA ARG A 143 0.62 -0.12 -2.64
C ARG A 143 -0.26 -1.22 -2.01
N ALA A 144 0.19 -1.77 -0.88
CA ALA A 144 -0.56 -2.72 -0.07
C ALA A 144 -1.76 -2.10 0.67
N MET A 145 -1.82 -0.77 0.82
CA MET A 145 -2.94 -0.10 1.47
C MET A 145 -4.15 0.03 0.51
N PRO A 146 -5.34 -0.42 0.90
CA PRO A 146 -6.54 -0.30 0.08
C PRO A 146 -6.98 1.15 0.03
N VAL A 147 -7.13 1.62 -1.20
CA VAL A 147 -7.74 2.90 -1.53
C VAL A 147 -9.05 2.60 -2.24
N PRO A 148 -10.19 3.10 -1.74
CA PRO A 148 -11.48 2.90 -2.40
C PRO A 148 -11.42 3.33 -3.87
N LYS A 149 -11.99 2.54 -4.79
CA LYS A 149 -11.94 2.84 -6.23
C LYS A 149 -12.50 4.24 -6.56
N PHE A 150 -13.58 4.63 -5.88
CA PHE A 150 -14.21 5.95 -6.02
C PHE A 150 -13.30 7.11 -5.62
N PHE A 151 -12.29 6.89 -4.76
CA PHE A 151 -11.35 7.95 -4.36
C PHE A 151 -10.63 8.52 -5.58
N SER A 152 -10.10 7.65 -6.45
CA SER A 152 -9.37 8.09 -7.64
C SER A 152 -10.28 8.89 -8.57
N THR A 153 -11.52 8.42 -8.77
CA THR A 153 -12.52 9.10 -9.60
C THR A 153 -12.86 10.49 -9.05
N ILE A 154 -13.16 10.59 -7.75
CA ILE A 154 -13.48 11.87 -7.10
C ILE A 154 -12.28 12.82 -7.16
N PHE A 155 -11.08 12.33 -6.87
CA PHE A 155 -9.87 13.15 -6.89
C PHE A 155 -9.57 13.68 -8.29
N ILE A 156 -9.70 12.85 -9.33
CA ILE A 156 -9.53 13.27 -10.73
C ILE A 156 -10.59 14.31 -11.10
N LEU A 157 -11.86 14.08 -10.75
CA LEU A 157 -12.95 15.01 -11.05
C LEU A 157 -12.71 16.38 -10.40
N LEU A 158 -12.32 16.41 -9.13
CA LEU A 158 -11.98 17.64 -8.42
C LEU A 158 -10.80 18.37 -9.09
N CYS A 159 -9.76 17.64 -9.49
CA CYS A 159 -8.64 18.22 -10.24
C CYS A 159 -9.10 18.80 -11.59
N CYS A 160 -9.91 18.08 -12.36
CA CYS A 160 -10.44 18.54 -13.65
C CYS A 160 -11.31 19.79 -13.51
N ILE A 161 -12.22 19.81 -12.53
CA ILE A 161 -13.06 20.99 -12.24
C ILE A 161 -12.19 22.20 -11.93
N ALA A 162 -11.14 22.01 -11.13
CA ALA A 162 -10.24 23.08 -10.76
C ALA A 162 -9.40 23.58 -11.95
N VAL A 163 -8.96 22.68 -12.84
CA VAL A 163 -8.28 23.01 -14.11
C VAL A 163 -9.18 23.86 -15.00
N ILE A 164 -10.39 23.38 -15.27
CA ILE A 164 -11.35 24.06 -16.16
C ILE A 164 -11.67 25.44 -15.59
N SER A 165 -11.93 25.54 -14.28
CA SER A 165 -12.21 26.80 -13.63
C SER A 165 -11.03 27.76 -13.75
N PHE A 166 -9.79 27.29 -13.55
CA PHE A 166 -8.59 28.12 -13.68
C PHE A 166 -8.42 28.70 -15.10
N PHE A 167 -8.71 27.93 -16.15
CA PHE A 167 -8.59 28.41 -17.54
C PHE A 167 -9.74 29.35 -17.95
N VAL A 168 -10.94 29.17 -17.41
CA VAL A 168 -12.09 30.03 -17.74
C VAL A 168 -12.02 31.37 -17.00
N LEU A 169 -11.42 31.42 -15.81
CA LEU A 169 -11.30 32.65 -15.02
C LEU A 169 -10.66 33.82 -15.81
N PRO A 170 -9.48 33.66 -16.48
CA PRO A 170 -8.89 34.71 -17.33
C PRO A 170 -9.76 35.15 -18.51
N TRP A 171 -10.57 34.25 -19.09
CA TRP A 171 -11.43 34.59 -20.23
C TRP A 171 -12.55 35.56 -19.83
N GLY A 172 -13.06 35.44 -18.60
CA GLY A 172 -14.03 36.36 -18.02
C GLY A 172 -13.46 37.76 -17.70
N PHE A 173 -12.16 37.86 -17.43
CA PHE A 173 -11.51 39.17 -17.21
C PHE A 173 -11.37 40.00 -18.49
N LYS A 174 -11.35 39.37 -19.67
CA LYS A 174 -11.23 40.07 -20.96
C LYS A 174 -12.45 40.96 -21.26
N SER A 175 -13.61 40.68 -20.67
CA SER A 175 -14.83 41.48 -20.83
C SER A 175 -15.00 42.59 -19.78
N GLY A 176 -14.07 42.78 -18.84
CA GLY A 176 -14.12 43.87 -17.86
C GLY A 176 -15.04 43.61 -16.64
N TYR A 177 -15.58 42.40 -16.49
CA TYR A 177 -16.48 42.04 -15.39
C TYR A 177 -15.73 41.28 -14.30
N VAL A 178 -15.51 41.94 -13.16
CA VAL A 178 -14.39 41.63 -12.27
C VAL A 178 -14.68 40.58 -11.19
N PHE A 179 -15.92 40.35 -10.75
CA PHE A 179 -16.14 39.34 -9.68
C PHE A 179 -17.59 38.81 -9.56
N ASP A 180 -18.59 39.67 -9.77
CA ASP A 180 -19.99 39.33 -9.43
C ASP A 180 -20.62 38.33 -10.43
N GLU A 181 -20.32 38.48 -11.72
CA GLU A 181 -20.81 37.56 -12.77
C GLU A 181 -20.11 36.19 -12.77
N HIS A 182 -18.93 36.09 -12.15
CA HIS A 182 -18.11 34.86 -12.10
C HIS A 182 -17.97 34.28 -10.70
N LYS A 183 -18.79 34.73 -9.74
CA LYS A 183 -18.80 34.26 -8.34
C LYS A 183 -18.89 32.73 -8.24
N TYR A 184 -19.70 32.11 -9.10
CA TYR A 184 -19.85 30.64 -9.15
C TYR A 184 -18.59 29.93 -9.65
N MET A 185 -17.83 30.52 -10.59
CA MET A 185 -16.59 29.94 -11.09
C MET A 185 -15.47 30.03 -10.06
N TRP A 186 -15.35 31.17 -9.37
CA TRP A 186 -14.45 31.31 -8.22
C TRP A 186 -14.81 30.33 -7.11
N LEU A 187 -16.09 30.24 -6.73
CA LEU A 187 -16.55 29.29 -5.71
C LEU A 187 -16.25 27.84 -6.11
N THR A 188 -16.47 27.49 -7.37
CA THR A 188 -16.20 26.14 -7.91
C THR A 188 -14.70 25.84 -7.89
N TYR A 189 -13.86 26.80 -8.26
CA TYR A 189 -12.41 26.67 -8.17
C TYR A 189 -11.94 26.49 -6.73
N PHE A 190 -12.39 27.32 -5.79
CA PHE A 190 -11.99 27.19 -4.38
C PHE A 190 -12.51 25.90 -3.74
N SER A 191 -13.75 25.50 -4.04
CA SER A 191 -14.37 24.29 -3.49
C SER A 191 -13.67 23.02 -3.99
N SER A 192 -13.41 22.94 -5.30
CA SER A 192 -12.68 21.82 -5.89
C SER A 192 -11.28 21.70 -5.31
N ARG A 193 -10.60 22.82 -5.10
CA ARG A 193 -9.27 22.89 -4.49
C ARG A 193 -9.28 22.44 -3.03
N LEU A 194 -10.24 22.91 -2.23
CA LEU A 194 -10.43 22.49 -0.84
C LEU A 194 -10.73 20.98 -0.77
N GLY A 195 -11.54 20.47 -1.70
CA GLY A 195 -11.82 19.04 -1.88
C GLY A 195 -10.54 18.23 -2.14
N SER A 196 -9.76 18.60 -3.16
CA SER A 196 -8.51 17.90 -3.50
C SER A 196 -7.50 17.90 -2.35
N PHE A 197 -7.40 19.00 -1.61
CA PHE A 197 -6.55 19.10 -0.43
C PHE A 197 -7.04 18.17 0.70
N THR A 198 -8.35 18.10 0.91
CA THR A 198 -8.97 17.18 1.88
C THR A 198 -8.69 15.72 1.50
N CYS A 199 -8.77 15.37 0.22
CA CYS A 199 -8.41 14.04 -0.29
C CYS A 199 -6.95 13.67 0.02
N ILE A 200 -6.00 14.58 -0.21
CA ILE A 200 -4.59 14.34 0.12
C ILE A 200 -4.38 14.18 1.62
N LYS A 201 -4.95 15.07 2.45
CA LYS A 201 -4.87 14.93 3.91
C LYS A 201 -5.45 13.60 4.39
N TRP A 202 -6.55 13.17 3.79
CA TRP A 202 -7.19 11.90 4.10
C TRP A 202 -6.27 10.71 3.77
N ILE A 203 -5.62 10.71 2.59
CA ILE A 203 -4.63 9.69 2.23
C ILE A 203 -3.43 9.69 3.17
N LYS A 204 -2.87 10.86 3.50
CA LYS A 204 -1.75 10.96 4.47
C LYS A 204 -2.12 10.32 5.81
N ARG A 205 -3.30 10.66 6.34
CA ARG A 205 -3.78 10.12 7.62
C ARG A 205 -3.98 8.60 7.56
N ARG A 206 -4.50 8.08 6.44
CA ARG A 206 -4.66 6.63 6.24
C ARG A 206 -3.31 5.92 6.12
N SER A 207 -2.38 6.48 5.36
CA SER A 207 -1.03 5.93 5.22
C SER A 207 -0.31 5.89 6.56
N GLN A 208 -0.46 6.92 7.40
CA GLN A 208 0.12 6.93 8.74
C GLN A 208 -0.50 5.85 9.64
N ARG A 209 -1.83 5.65 9.59
CA ARG A 209 -2.48 4.56 10.32
C ARG A 209 -1.98 3.19 9.87
N PHE A 210 -1.78 3.01 8.56
CA PHE A 210 -1.24 1.77 7.99
C PHE A 210 0.21 1.54 8.45
N ASP A 211 1.06 2.57 8.39
CA ASP A 211 2.46 2.51 8.85
C ASP A 211 2.54 2.16 10.34
N ASN A 212 1.70 2.78 11.18
CA ASN A 212 1.63 2.47 12.60
C ASN A 212 1.19 1.03 12.87
N ALA A 213 0.20 0.52 12.12
CA ALA A 213 -0.25 -0.87 12.24
C ALA A 213 0.86 -1.85 11.84
N LEU A 214 1.53 -1.60 10.71
CA LEU A 214 2.70 -2.38 10.29
C LEU A 214 3.77 -2.42 11.37
N ARG A 215 4.21 -1.26 11.87
CA ARG A 215 5.23 -1.19 12.93
C ARG A 215 4.80 -1.90 14.21
N SER A 216 3.53 -1.79 14.59
CA SER A 216 3.00 -2.49 15.77
C SER A 216 3.09 -3.99 15.62
N VAL A 217 2.74 -4.51 14.44
CA VAL A 217 2.79 -5.95 14.15
C VAL A 217 4.23 -6.43 14.05
N ILE A 218 5.11 -5.69 13.37
CA ILE A 218 6.54 -6.03 13.27
C ILE A 218 7.17 -6.12 14.66
N LYS A 219 6.88 -5.17 15.56
CA LYS A 219 7.35 -5.22 16.96
C LYS A 219 6.81 -6.40 17.75
N SER A 220 5.66 -6.95 17.36
CA SER A 220 5.09 -8.14 17.99
C SER A 220 5.68 -9.45 17.46
N ILE A 221 6.34 -9.42 16.31
CA ILE A 221 7.15 -10.55 15.85
C ILE A 221 8.38 -10.60 16.76
N GLN A 222 8.47 -11.62 17.61
CA GLN A 222 9.69 -11.90 18.34
C GLN A 222 10.68 -12.52 17.35
N PHE A 223 11.85 -11.91 17.22
CA PHE A 223 12.91 -12.33 16.31
C PHE A 223 14.01 -13.10 17.03
#